data_AF-A0A968NWZ0-F1
#
_entry.id   AF-A0A968NWZ0-F1
#
_cell.length_a   1.000
_cell.length_b   1.000
_cell.length_c   1.000
_cell.angle_alpha   90.00
_cell.angle_beta   90.00
_cell.angle_gamma   90.00
#
_symmetry.space_group_name_H-M   'P 1'
#
loop_
_entity.id
_entity.type
_entity.pdbx_description
1 polymer ?
#
loop_
_entity_poly.entity_id
_entity_poly.type
_entity_poly.pdbx_seq_one_letter_code
_entity_poly.pdbx_strand_id
1 'polypeptide(L)'
;MAADACRLDFVIDALECACDASSWARYQSMAIECGWILPQRQIAWVCDRPCKLSFDNQGRLHADGEPAIEYRDGFKIYAYQGAKLPEKYGKHPVKEWQIDWVRKEKNAQIQQALIRGIGYHTVLETRLARRLDSWEGYALFEIALGGSAQSLYVLRMCGVPAEFDIIRELPLRV
;
A
#
# COMPACT_ATOMS: atom_id res chain seq x y z
N MET A 1 25.32 -4.62 -1.52
CA MET A 1 25.64 -5.22 -2.85
C MET A 1 24.43 -5.19 -3.78
N ALA A 2 23.29 -5.86 -3.52
CA ALA A 2 22.08 -5.66 -4.35
C ALA A 2 21.29 -4.40 -3.92
N ALA A 3 21.26 -4.05 -2.63
CA ALA A 3 20.65 -2.79 -2.18
C ALA A 3 21.38 -1.54 -2.69
N ASP A 4 22.70 -1.63 -2.88
CA ASP A 4 23.51 -0.56 -3.49
C ASP A 4 23.52 -0.64 -5.01
N ALA A 5 22.95 -1.68 -5.61
CA ALA A 5 22.97 -1.86 -7.06
C ALA A 5 22.26 -0.68 -7.73
N CYS A 6 21.11 -0.24 -7.21
CA CYS A 6 20.42 0.95 -7.73
C CYS A 6 21.28 2.22 -7.66
N ARG A 7 22.11 2.35 -6.61
CA ARG A 7 23.01 3.50 -6.44
C ARG A 7 24.19 3.42 -7.40
N LEU A 8 24.81 2.24 -7.52
CA LEU A 8 25.93 2.01 -8.42
C LEU A 8 25.50 2.14 -9.89
N ASP A 9 24.34 1.59 -10.23
CA ASP A 9 23.71 1.74 -11.55
C ASP A 9 23.48 3.21 -11.90
N PHE A 10 22.86 3.99 -11.00
CA PHE A 10 22.67 5.42 -11.22
C PHE A 10 23.99 6.19 -11.36
N VAL A 11 25.00 5.91 -10.50
CA VAL A 11 26.28 6.63 -10.54
C VAL A 11 27.10 6.27 -11.80
N ILE A 12 27.02 5.02 -12.25
CA ILE A 12 27.79 4.56 -13.41
C ILE A 12 27.07 4.95 -14.71
N ASP A 13 25.77 4.69 -14.82
CA ASP A 13 25.00 4.87 -16.06
C ASP A 13 24.50 6.32 -16.23
N ALA A 14 23.93 6.92 -15.18
CA ALA A 14 23.35 8.26 -15.28
C ALA A 14 24.34 9.40 -14.99
N LEU A 15 25.34 9.17 -14.13
CA LEU A 15 26.38 10.17 -13.81
C LEU A 15 27.70 9.92 -14.54
N GLU A 16 27.78 8.90 -15.39
CA GLU A 16 28.96 8.55 -16.20
C GLU A 16 30.27 8.43 -15.38
N CYS A 17 30.17 8.03 -14.12
CA CYS A 17 31.34 7.92 -13.25
C CYS A 17 32.19 6.71 -13.66
N ALA A 18 33.51 6.90 -13.67
CA ALA A 18 34.46 5.83 -13.99
C ALA A 18 34.31 4.65 -13.00
N CYS A 19 34.16 3.44 -13.54
CA CYS A 19 34.16 2.21 -12.76
C CYS A 19 35.05 1.15 -13.40
N ASP A 20 35.55 0.21 -12.59
CA ASP A 20 36.22 -0.97 -13.11
C ASP A 20 35.20 -1.88 -13.81
N ALA A 21 35.33 -2.01 -15.14
CA ALA A 21 34.39 -2.76 -15.97
C ALA A 21 34.24 -4.22 -15.54
N SER A 22 35.33 -4.84 -15.06
CA SER A 22 35.32 -6.24 -14.59
C SER A 22 34.49 -6.40 -13.31
N SER A 23 34.63 -5.47 -12.37
CA SER A 23 33.85 -5.43 -11.14
C SER A 23 32.39 -5.11 -11.44
N TRP A 24 32.12 -4.13 -12.31
CA TRP A 24 30.76 -3.76 -12.71
C TRP A 24 29.99 -4.93 -13.33
N ALA A 25 30.61 -5.66 -14.27
CA ALA A 25 30.01 -6.84 -14.89
C ALA A 25 29.64 -7.93 -13.87
N ARG A 26 30.49 -8.15 -12.84
CA ARG A 26 30.19 -9.10 -11.75
C ARG A 26 28.99 -8.63 -10.91
N TYR A 27 28.94 -7.34 -10.60
CA TYR A 27 27.82 -6.75 -9.87
C TYR A 27 26.49 -6.87 -10.64
N GLN A 28 26.49 -6.56 -11.94
CA GLN A 28 25.33 -6.71 -12.80
C GLN A 28 24.87 -8.17 -12.87
N SER A 29 25.80 -9.10 -13.08
CA SER A 29 25.47 -10.54 -13.09
C SER A 29 24.85 -10.98 -11.75
N MET A 30 25.40 -10.55 -10.61
CA MET A 30 24.79 -10.85 -9.31
C MET A 30 23.38 -10.24 -9.16
N ALA A 31 23.15 -9.02 -9.63
CA ALA A 31 21.84 -8.38 -9.57
C ALA A 31 20.80 -9.02 -10.51
N ILE A 32 21.24 -9.54 -11.68
CA ILE A 32 20.41 -10.17 -12.72
C ILE A 32 20.20 -11.66 -12.49
N GLU A 33 21.09 -12.35 -11.77
CA GLU A 33 21.00 -13.78 -11.47
C GLU A 33 20.55 -14.08 -10.02
N CYS A 34 20.87 -13.22 -9.05
CA CYS A 34 20.42 -13.36 -7.65
C CYS A 34 19.37 -12.32 -7.21
N GLY A 35 18.50 -12.69 -6.25
CA GLY A 35 17.59 -11.73 -5.63
C GLY A 35 18.30 -10.72 -4.72
N TRP A 36 17.63 -10.30 -3.64
CA TRP A 36 18.17 -9.26 -2.77
C TRP A 36 19.33 -9.81 -1.93
N ILE A 37 20.52 -9.24 -2.11
CA ILE A 37 21.70 -9.48 -1.27
C ILE A 37 22.00 -8.24 -0.44
N LEU A 38 21.81 -8.37 0.88
CA LEU A 38 22.04 -7.34 1.89
C LEU A 38 23.27 -7.74 2.74
N PRO A 39 24.48 -7.41 2.29
CA PRO A 39 25.70 -7.71 3.04
C PRO A 39 25.82 -6.78 4.27
N GLN A 40 26.22 -7.36 5.39
CA GLN A 40 26.67 -6.70 6.61
C GLN A 40 28.12 -7.14 6.89
N ARG A 41 28.77 -6.50 7.87
CA ARG A 41 30.20 -6.71 8.14
C ARG A 41 30.60 -8.18 8.37
N GLN A 42 29.70 -9.01 8.90
CA GLN A 42 29.96 -10.43 9.20
C GLN A 42 28.86 -11.40 8.73
N ILE A 43 27.75 -10.87 8.21
CA ILE A 43 26.56 -11.66 7.83
C ILE A 43 26.06 -11.13 6.51
N ALA A 44 25.59 -11.98 5.61
CA ALA A 44 24.87 -11.55 4.41
C ALA A 44 23.47 -12.15 4.42
N TRP A 45 22.45 -11.31 4.24
CA TRP A 45 21.10 -11.76 4.03
C TRP A 45 20.88 -11.91 2.53
N VAL A 46 20.45 -13.09 2.10
CA VAL A 46 20.16 -13.39 0.70
C VAL A 46 18.71 -13.81 0.62
N CYS A 47 17.95 -13.13 -0.24
CA CYS A 47 16.57 -13.43 -0.53
C CYS A 47 16.46 -13.76 -2.03
N ASP A 48 15.70 -14.80 -2.36
CA ASP A 48 15.41 -15.13 -3.76
C ASP A 48 14.52 -14.05 -4.40
N ARG A 49 14.38 -14.05 -5.73
CA ARG A 49 13.46 -13.12 -6.40
C ARG A 49 12.01 -13.51 -6.13
N PRO A 50 11.11 -12.51 -5.98
CA PRO A 50 9.68 -12.79 -6.06
C PRO A 50 9.35 -13.50 -7.38
N CYS A 51 8.56 -14.58 -7.31
CA CYS A 51 7.98 -15.21 -8.50
C CYS A 51 6.76 -14.44 -9.00
N LYS A 52 6.13 -13.63 -8.15
CA LYS A 52 5.05 -12.70 -8.51
C LYS A 52 5.31 -11.33 -7.89
N LEU A 53 5.06 -10.30 -8.67
CA LEU A 53 5.09 -8.89 -8.25
C LEU A 53 4.00 -8.14 -9.01
N SER A 54 3.08 -7.49 -8.27
CA SER A 54 1.89 -6.82 -8.84
C SER A 54 1.74 -5.40 -8.33
N PHE A 55 1.38 -4.51 -9.24
CA PHE A 55 1.20 -3.07 -9.00
C PHE A 55 -0.12 -2.59 -9.61
N ASP A 56 -0.66 -1.50 -9.07
CA ASP A 56 -1.77 -0.78 -9.69
C ASP A 56 -1.27 0.19 -10.78
N ASN A 57 -2.21 0.86 -11.45
CA ASN A 57 -1.91 1.83 -12.52
C ASN A 57 -1.10 3.05 -12.06
N GLN A 58 -0.94 3.25 -10.74
CA GLN A 58 -0.11 4.30 -10.17
C GLN A 58 1.27 3.79 -9.72
N GLY A 59 1.62 2.53 -10.05
CA GLY A 59 2.88 1.91 -9.67
C GLY A 59 2.97 1.54 -8.19
N ARG A 60 1.84 1.45 -7.47
CA ARG A 60 1.81 1.09 -6.05
C ARG A 60 1.55 -0.40 -5.91
N LEU A 61 2.20 -1.06 -4.94
CA LEU A 61 1.97 -2.49 -4.67
C LEU A 61 0.48 -2.77 -4.46
N HIS A 62 -0.07 -3.66 -5.28
CA HIS A 62 -1.51 -3.92 -5.30
C HIS A 62 -1.81 -5.26 -5.94
N ALA A 63 -2.72 -6.02 -5.33
CA ALA A 63 -3.40 -7.15 -5.94
C ALA A 63 -4.77 -7.36 -5.28
N ASP A 64 -5.73 -7.92 -6.01
CA ASP A 64 -7.10 -8.13 -5.55
C ASP A 64 -7.37 -9.61 -5.25
N GLY A 65 -7.55 -9.96 -3.97
CA GLY A 65 -7.81 -11.33 -3.52
C GLY A 65 -6.62 -12.29 -3.61
N GLU A 66 -5.43 -11.78 -3.90
CA GLU A 66 -4.23 -12.58 -4.13
C GLU A 66 -2.97 -11.81 -3.68
N PRO A 67 -1.81 -12.47 -3.47
CA PRO A 67 -0.61 -11.77 -3.02
C PRO A 67 -0.10 -10.81 -4.10
N ALA A 68 0.27 -9.60 -3.65
CA ALA A 68 0.95 -8.61 -4.47
C ALA A 68 2.43 -8.96 -4.66
N ILE A 69 3.02 -9.67 -3.69
CA ILE A 69 4.36 -10.26 -3.80
C ILE A 69 4.29 -11.72 -3.35
N GLU A 70 4.81 -12.63 -4.15
CA GLU A 70 4.94 -14.04 -3.81
C GLU A 70 6.36 -14.51 -4.11
N TYR A 71 6.95 -15.27 -3.18
CA TYR A 71 8.26 -15.89 -3.30
C TYR A 71 8.14 -17.40 -3.45
N ARG A 72 9.18 -18.04 -4.01
CA ARG A 72 9.18 -19.49 -4.31
C ARG A 72 9.09 -20.37 -3.06
N ASP A 73 9.48 -19.86 -1.90
CA ASP A 73 9.36 -20.53 -0.60
C ASP A 73 7.95 -20.46 0.00
N GLY A 74 7.01 -19.80 -0.71
CA GLY A 74 5.63 -19.60 -0.26
C GLY A 74 5.43 -18.35 0.59
N PHE A 75 6.46 -17.53 0.81
CA PHE A 75 6.28 -16.25 1.50
C PHE A 75 5.46 -15.28 0.65
N LYS A 76 4.44 -14.66 1.28
CA LYS A 76 3.44 -13.83 0.61
C LYS A 76 3.31 -12.48 1.27
N ILE A 77 3.18 -11.44 0.46
CA ILE A 77 2.79 -10.10 0.89
C ILE A 77 1.53 -9.70 0.13
N TYR A 78 0.49 -9.39 0.88
CA TYR A 78 -0.73 -8.80 0.34
C TYR A 78 -0.65 -7.28 0.47
N ALA A 79 -1.12 -6.57 -0.57
CA ALA A 79 -1.16 -5.13 -0.57
C ALA A 79 -2.33 -4.61 -1.40
N TYR A 80 -2.90 -3.49 -0.98
CA TYR A 80 -3.97 -2.80 -1.69
C TYR A 80 -3.62 -1.33 -1.81
N GLN A 81 -3.37 -0.87 -3.04
CA GLN A 81 -3.09 0.54 -3.37
C GLN A 81 -1.91 1.12 -2.56
N GLY A 82 -0.86 0.30 -2.38
CA GLY A 82 0.35 0.64 -1.62
C GLY A 82 0.28 0.35 -0.12
N ALA A 83 -0.90 0.05 0.45
CA ALA A 83 -1.03 -0.33 1.85
C ALA A 83 -0.81 -1.85 2.02
N LYS A 84 0.14 -2.24 2.88
CA LYS A 84 0.37 -3.65 3.23
C LYS A 84 -0.81 -4.18 4.06
N LEU A 85 -1.37 -5.30 3.63
CA LEU A 85 -2.51 -5.93 4.29
C LEU A 85 -2.08 -7.24 4.99
N PRO A 86 -2.66 -7.55 6.16
CA PRO A 86 -2.69 -8.90 6.68
C PRO A 86 -3.37 -9.86 5.69
N GLU A 87 -2.86 -11.09 5.61
CA GLU A 87 -3.42 -12.14 4.76
C GLU A 87 -4.91 -12.39 5.03
N LYS A 88 -5.36 -12.29 6.29
CA LYS A 88 -6.79 -12.42 6.67
C LYS A 88 -7.74 -11.50 5.89
N TYR A 89 -7.24 -10.40 5.32
CA TYR A 89 -8.01 -9.50 4.47
C TYR A 89 -7.59 -9.60 3.00
N GLY A 90 -6.29 -9.56 2.73
CA GLY A 90 -5.76 -9.49 1.37
C GLY A 90 -6.05 -10.71 0.49
N LYS A 91 -6.30 -11.88 1.09
CA LYS A 91 -6.69 -13.09 0.35
C LYS A 91 -8.13 -13.08 -0.17
N HIS A 92 -8.93 -12.12 0.25
CA HIS A 92 -10.32 -11.97 -0.19
C HIS A 92 -10.40 -10.86 -1.24
N PRO A 93 -11.07 -11.11 -2.37
CA PRO A 93 -11.38 -10.06 -3.32
C PRO A 93 -12.09 -8.88 -2.65
N VAL A 94 -11.85 -7.65 -3.10
CA VAL A 94 -12.40 -6.41 -2.52
C VAL A 94 -13.92 -6.45 -2.45
N LYS A 95 -14.57 -7.03 -3.45
CA LYS A 95 -16.04 -7.23 -3.50
C LYS A 95 -16.59 -8.07 -2.33
N GLU A 96 -15.74 -8.85 -1.65
CA GLU A 96 -16.08 -9.69 -0.50
C GLU A 96 -15.72 -9.04 0.84
N TRP A 97 -15.12 -7.85 0.83
CA TRP A 97 -14.68 -7.18 2.06
C TRP A 97 -15.87 -6.75 2.91
N GLN A 98 -15.75 -6.98 4.22
CA GLN A 98 -16.85 -6.76 5.16
C GLN A 98 -16.59 -5.53 6.03
N ILE A 99 -17.64 -4.73 6.24
CA ILE A 99 -17.59 -3.54 7.12
C ILE A 99 -17.16 -3.89 8.54
N ASP A 100 -17.55 -5.06 9.04
CA ASP A 100 -17.18 -5.50 10.38
C ASP A 100 -15.67 -5.74 10.53
N TRP A 101 -14.93 -5.95 9.43
CA TRP A 101 -13.47 -6.03 9.48
C TRP A 101 -12.84 -4.70 9.85
N VAL A 102 -13.39 -3.59 9.34
CA VAL A 102 -12.98 -2.22 9.71
C VAL A 102 -13.16 -2.03 11.21
N ARG A 103 -14.29 -2.45 11.78
CA ARG A 103 -14.59 -2.33 13.21
C ARG A 103 -13.63 -3.10 14.11
N LYS A 104 -13.24 -4.31 13.68
CA LYS A 104 -12.39 -5.22 14.46
C LYS A 104 -10.90 -4.89 14.36
N GLU A 105 -10.48 -4.27 13.27
CA GLU A 105 -9.08 -3.91 13.06
C GLU A 105 -8.68 -2.73 13.94
N LYS A 106 -7.49 -2.79 14.54
CA LYS A 106 -6.97 -1.77 15.46
C LYS A 106 -5.92 -0.89 14.80
N ASN A 107 -5.29 -1.36 13.73
CA ASN A 107 -4.34 -0.55 13.00
C ASN A 107 -5.08 0.42 12.07
N ALA A 108 -4.94 1.72 12.32
CA ALA A 108 -5.58 2.77 11.55
C ALA A 108 -5.21 2.74 10.05
N GLN A 109 -3.97 2.39 9.70
CA GLN A 109 -3.54 2.29 8.30
C GLN A 109 -4.26 1.15 7.57
N ILE A 110 -4.47 0.02 8.25
CA ILE A 110 -5.20 -1.12 7.69
C ILE A 110 -6.68 -0.80 7.59
N GLN A 111 -7.27 -0.16 8.60
CA GLN A 111 -8.68 0.29 8.52
C GLN A 111 -8.90 1.26 7.36
N GLN A 112 -8.01 2.22 7.16
CA GLN A 112 -8.08 3.16 6.05
C GLN A 112 -8.00 2.43 4.70
N ALA A 113 -7.12 1.44 4.57
CA ALA A 113 -7.06 0.60 3.37
C ALA A 113 -8.38 -0.17 3.15
N LEU A 114 -8.94 -0.76 4.21
CA LEU A 114 -10.24 -1.45 4.15
C LEU A 114 -11.38 -0.50 3.75
N ILE A 115 -11.43 0.71 4.32
CA ILE A 115 -12.42 1.75 3.98
C ILE A 115 -12.31 2.15 2.51
N ARG A 116 -11.09 2.31 1.99
CA ARG A 116 -10.87 2.63 0.57
C ARG A 116 -11.36 1.53 -0.35
N GLY A 117 -11.10 0.26 0.00
CA GLY A 117 -11.58 -0.88 -0.79
C GLY A 117 -13.09 -1.08 -0.73
N ILE A 118 -13.68 -1.00 0.46
CA ILE A 118 -15.14 -1.09 0.66
C ILE A 118 -15.86 0.09 -0.01
N GLY A 119 -15.23 1.26 -0.02
CA GLY A 119 -15.80 2.49 -0.54
C GLY A 119 -16.39 3.36 0.57
N TYR A 120 -16.15 4.66 0.47
CA TYR A 120 -16.58 5.62 1.47
C TYR A 120 -18.10 5.71 1.59
N HIS A 121 -18.86 5.62 0.49
CA HIS A 121 -20.32 5.71 0.52
C HIS A 121 -20.93 4.69 1.50
N THR A 122 -20.55 3.42 1.36
CA THR A 122 -21.01 2.34 2.23
C THR A 122 -20.59 2.55 3.68
N VAL A 123 -19.37 3.03 3.92
CA VAL A 123 -18.89 3.29 5.29
C VAL A 123 -19.66 4.43 5.96
N LEU A 124 -19.98 5.49 5.21
CA LEU A 124 -20.70 6.66 5.72
C LEU A 124 -22.15 6.36 6.14
N GLU A 125 -22.76 5.29 5.60
CA GLU A 125 -24.10 4.83 5.99
C GLU A 125 -24.10 3.98 7.27
N THR A 126 -22.92 3.64 7.79
CA THR A 126 -22.78 2.81 8.98
C THR A 126 -22.52 3.65 10.23
N ARG A 127 -22.67 3.04 11.40
CA ARG A 127 -22.32 3.65 12.71
C ARG A 127 -20.83 3.97 12.90
N LEU A 128 -19.97 3.66 11.93
CA LEU A 128 -18.55 4.04 11.97
C LEU A 128 -18.34 5.52 11.67
N ALA A 129 -19.25 6.14 10.91
CA ALA A 129 -19.18 7.53 10.53
C ALA A 129 -20.12 8.38 11.38
N ARG A 130 -19.60 9.50 11.89
CA ARG A 130 -20.37 10.53 12.59
C ARG A 130 -20.40 11.78 11.73
N ARG A 131 -21.58 12.26 11.37
CA ARG A 131 -21.72 13.58 10.74
C ARG A 131 -21.37 14.66 11.76
N LEU A 132 -20.43 15.52 11.39
CA LEU A 132 -20.01 16.65 12.23
C LEU A 132 -20.76 17.92 11.88
N ASP A 133 -20.87 18.21 10.58
CA ASP A 133 -21.41 19.46 10.09
C ASP A 133 -21.98 19.30 8.68
N SER A 134 -22.69 20.32 8.20
CA SER A 134 -23.08 20.46 6.81
C SER A 134 -23.30 21.90 6.41
N TRP A 135 -22.91 22.22 5.18
CA TRP A 135 -23.01 23.56 4.64
C TRP A 135 -23.12 23.52 3.10
N GLU A 136 -24.04 24.29 2.52
CA GLU A 136 -24.21 24.50 1.07
C GLU A 136 -24.11 23.22 0.22
N GLY A 137 -24.86 22.19 0.59
CA GLY A 137 -24.86 20.92 -0.15
C GLY A 137 -23.63 20.04 0.12
N TYR A 138 -22.87 20.28 1.19
CA TYR A 138 -21.82 19.38 1.65
C TYR A 138 -22.08 18.90 3.07
N ALA A 139 -21.61 17.70 3.40
CA ALA A 139 -21.61 17.15 4.74
C ALA A 139 -20.21 16.65 5.12
N LEU A 140 -19.74 17.06 6.29
CA LEU A 140 -18.48 16.64 6.87
C LEU A 140 -18.73 15.46 7.80
N PHE A 141 -17.99 14.37 7.57
CA PHE A 141 -18.02 13.17 8.39
C PHE A 141 -16.68 12.92 9.05
N GLU A 142 -16.75 12.40 10.27
CA GLU A 142 -15.62 11.85 11.00
C GLU A 142 -15.78 10.33 11.08
N ILE A 143 -14.73 9.60 10.72
CA ILE A 143 -14.64 8.15 10.89
C ILE A 143 -13.54 7.87 11.91
N ALA A 144 -13.91 7.36 13.07
CA ALA A 144 -12.94 7.02 14.11
C ALA A 144 -12.10 5.81 13.69
N LEU A 145 -10.77 5.95 13.75
CA LEU A 145 -9.80 4.91 13.46
C LEU A 145 -9.09 4.44 14.74
N GLY A 146 -8.74 3.17 14.78
CA GLY A 146 -7.63 2.61 15.55
C GLY A 146 -7.81 2.53 17.05
N GLY A 147 -9.04 2.49 17.58
CA GLY A 147 -9.29 2.36 19.01
C GLY A 147 -8.84 3.54 19.90
N SER A 148 -8.12 4.53 19.37
CA SER A 148 -7.87 5.84 20.00
C SER A 148 -7.26 6.88 19.04
N ALA A 149 -7.68 8.14 19.21
CA ALA A 149 -7.12 9.43 18.77
C ALA A 149 -6.91 9.73 17.27
N GLN A 150 -7.01 8.77 16.36
CA GLN A 150 -6.93 9.04 14.92
C GLN A 150 -8.32 9.02 14.29
N SER A 151 -8.66 10.08 13.54
CA SER A 151 -9.95 10.20 12.86
C SER A 151 -9.74 10.55 11.39
N LEU A 152 -10.39 9.83 10.49
CA LEU A 152 -10.42 10.18 9.09
C LEU A 152 -11.58 11.15 8.84
N TYR A 153 -11.29 12.30 8.26
CA TYR A 153 -12.31 13.27 7.89
C TYR A 153 -12.63 13.16 6.41
N VAL A 154 -13.93 13.07 6.13
CA VAL A 154 -14.47 12.83 4.79
C VAL A 154 -15.50 13.90 4.47
N LEU A 155 -15.25 14.65 3.40
CA LEU A 155 -16.22 15.60 2.86
C LEU A 155 -17.03 14.91 1.75
N ARG A 156 -18.35 14.88 1.91
CA ARG A 156 -19.31 14.36 0.93
C ARG A 156 -20.15 15.50 0.37
N MET A 157 -20.29 15.56 -0.95
CA MET A 157 -21.30 16.39 -1.60
C MET A 157 -22.67 15.72 -1.49
N CYS A 158 -23.72 16.47 -1.14
CA CYS A 158 -25.08 16.01 -0.91
C CYS A 158 -26.01 16.63 -1.95
N GLY A 159 -27.07 15.91 -2.33
CA GLY A 159 -28.05 16.39 -3.31
C GLY A 159 -27.68 16.11 -4.77
N VAL A 160 -26.66 15.29 -5.00
CA VAL A 160 -26.37 14.69 -6.31
C VAL A 160 -26.68 13.19 -6.27
N PRO A 161 -26.97 12.55 -7.42
CA PRO A 161 -27.08 11.10 -7.50
C PRO A 161 -25.78 10.43 -7.04
N ALA A 162 -25.87 9.23 -6.43
CA ALA A 162 -24.71 8.54 -5.85
C ALA A 162 -23.56 8.28 -6.83
N GLU A 163 -23.83 8.21 -8.13
CA GLU A 163 -22.81 8.09 -9.19
C GLU A 163 -21.96 9.37 -9.37
N PHE A 164 -22.44 10.51 -8.89
CA PHE A 164 -21.76 11.81 -8.90
C PHE A 164 -21.34 12.29 -7.50
N ASP A 165 -21.51 11.45 -6.46
CA ASP A 165 -21.09 11.76 -5.10
C ASP A 165 -19.56 11.92 -5.06
N ILE A 166 -19.10 13.16 -4.96
CA ILE A 166 -17.68 13.45 -4.77
C ILE A 166 -17.37 13.31 -3.29
N ILE A 167 -16.44 12.40 -3.00
CA ILE A 167 -15.92 12.16 -1.66
C ILE A 167 -14.44 12.52 -1.63
N ARG A 168 -14.07 13.42 -0.73
CA ARG A 168 -12.66 13.77 -0.48
C ARG A 168 -12.24 13.39 0.93
N GLU A 169 -11.19 12.60 1.00
CA GLU A 169 -10.39 12.39 2.21
C GLU A 169 -9.58 13.67 2.48
N LEU A 170 -9.69 14.18 3.70
CA LEU A 170 -8.92 15.34 4.14
C LEU A 170 -7.63 14.88 4.84
N PRO A 171 -6.48 15.52 4.59
CA PRO A 171 -5.24 15.15 5.24
C PRO A 171 -5.35 15.35 6.75
N LEU A 172 -4.88 14.36 7.51
CA LEU A 172 -4.70 14.48 8.96
C LEU A 172 -3.75 15.65 9.23
N ARG A 173 -4.22 16.68 9.95
CA ARG A 173 -3.31 17.66 10.55
C ARG A 173 -2.58 16.95 11.69
N VAL A 174 -1.30 16.62 11.46
CA VAL A 174 -0.36 16.21 12.52
C VAL A 174 0.11 17.44 13.26
#